data_AF-A0A7J4V7K7-F1
#
_entry.id   AF-A0A7J4V7K7-F1
#
_cell.length_a   1.000
_cell.length_b   1.000
_cell.length_c   1.000
_cell.angle_alpha   90.00
_cell.angle_beta   90.00
_cell.angle_gamma   90.00
#
_symmetry.space_group_name_H-M   'P 1'
#
loop_
_entity.id
_entity.type
_entity.pdbx_description
1 polymer ?
#
loop_
_entity_poly.entity_id
_entity_poly.type
_entity_poly.pdbx_seq_one_letter_code
_entity_poly.pdbx_strand_id
1 'polypeptide(L)'
;MDYKGCLERGSLFFNEQSDLKPKGTQRARRGLISHINFAISYVICILLQKIYLNTMIQSKNRIRDWTESLLAGGRYTFILDEAKKSFPDVSEDSLRASLLRLSAKGKVQSVFRGFYIIIPPQYSKMGVLPPQLFLDQLMKYLERQYYIGLLNAAQYYGSAHQSPQETFVFTEFPSMRDTQTAGIRIKYVSRALPSDKYIRQIKSEAGYLRISSPALTIIDLVQYQHRAGGINRIATVMAGMAEDDQLDVPDEGLIKATKTSVLQRLGVILDSLGLNHESGLLYERLAIRHPRIQRIALNPSKPKEGFHVDLKWNVIINTTIEPEI
;
A
#
# COMPACT_ATOMS: atom_id res chain seq x y z
N MET A 1 -29.56 -34.94 13.45
CA MET A 1 -31.03 -35.04 13.33
C MET A 1 -31.39 -34.71 11.90
N ASP A 2 -32.05 -35.63 11.20
CA ASP A 2 -32.41 -35.49 9.78
C ASP A 2 -33.67 -34.62 9.64
N TYR A 3 -33.47 -33.37 9.22
CA TYR A 3 -34.53 -32.35 9.11
C TYR A 3 -35.48 -32.58 7.93
N LYS A 4 -35.06 -33.31 6.88
CA LYS A 4 -35.95 -33.65 5.75
C LYS A 4 -37.05 -34.62 6.19
N GLY A 5 -36.69 -35.59 7.02
CA GLY A 5 -37.63 -36.59 7.54
C GLY A 5 -38.69 -36.05 8.52
N CYS A 6 -38.53 -34.84 9.07
CA CYS A 6 -39.54 -34.18 9.90
C CYS A 6 -40.60 -33.43 9.08
N LEU A 7 -40.18 -32.79 7.99
CA LEU A 7 -41.09 -32.03 7.10
C LEU A 7 -41.97 -32.97 6.27
N GLU A 8 -41.42 -34.08 5.77
CA GLU A 8 -42.18 -35.07 5.00
C GLU A 8 -43.21 -35.83 5.85
N ARG A 9 -42.89 -36.11 7.13
CA ARG A 9 -43.85 -36.72 8.05
C ARG A 9 -44.97 -35.77 8.48
N GLY A 10 -44.70 -34.46 8.54
CA GLY A 10 -45.72 -33.45 8.86
C GLY A 10 -46.76 -33.25 7.75
N SER A 11 -46.35 -33.34 6.48
CA SER A 11 -47.26 -33.19 5.33
C SER A 11 -48.13 -34.42 5.07
N LEU A 12 -47.59 -35.63 5.28
CA LEU A 12 -48.34 -36.89 5.11
C LEU A 12 -49.48 -37.05 6.13
N PHE A 13 -49.29 -36.64 7.38
CA PHE A 13 -50.33 -36.71 8.41
C PHE A 13 -51.50 -35.74 8.20
N PHE A 14 -51.26 -34.60 7.55
CA PHE A 14 -52.31 -33.60 7.27
C PHE A 14 -53.28 -34.08 6.19
N ASN A 15 -52.81 -34.87 5.22
CA ASN A 15 -53.65 -35.42 4.15
C ASN A 15 -54.50 -36.63 4.60
N GLU A 16 -54.07 -37.40 5.62
CA GLU A 16 -54.84 -38.55 6.11
C GLU A 16 -56.01 -38.19 7.04
N GLN A 17 -56.02 -37.00 7.65
CA GLN A 17 -57.05 -36.61 8.62
C GLN A 17 -58.24 -35.85 8.02
N SER A 18 -58.16 -35.39 6.76
CA SER A 18 -59.27 -34.70 6.09
C SER A 18 -60.45 -35.61 5.71
N ASP A 19 -60.32 -36.93 5.81
CA ASP A 19 -61.34 -37.90 5.37
C ASP A 19 -62.09 -38.65 6.49
N LEU A 20 -61.94 -38.27 7.77
CA LEU A 20 -62.58 -38.99 8.88
C LEU A 20 -63.70 -38.20 9.56
N LYS A 21 -64.96 -38.57 9.25
CA LYS A 21 -66.18 -38.14 9.97
C LYS A 21 -66.11 -38.49 11.48
N PRO A 22 -66.61 -37.64 12.39
CA PRO A 22 -66.40 -37.82 13.82
C PRO A 22 -67.35 -38.87 14.41
N LYS A 23 -66.80 -39.86 15.13
CA LYS A 23 -67.51 -40.68 16.12
C LYS A 23 -66.71 -40.71 17.42
N GLY A 24 -67.31 -40.23 18.52
CA GLY A 24 -66.88 -40.47 19.91
C GLY A 24 -66.04 -39.35 20.57
N THR A 25 -66.54 -38.85 21.71
CA THR A 25 -65.98 -37.78 22.57
C THR A 25 -64.59 -38.06 23.17
N GLN A 26 -64.15 -39.34 23.28
CA GLN A 26 -62.78 -39.68 23.67
C GLN A 26 -61.76 -39.53 22.53
N ARG A 27 -62.18 -39.72 21.28
CA ARG A 27 -61.31 -39.57 20.10
C ARG A 27 -61.02 -38.09 19.81
N ALA A 28 -62.00 -37.22 20.07
CA ALA A 28 -61.86 -35.77 20.00
C ALA A 28 -60.80 -35.24 20.99
N ARG A 29 -60.75 -35.74 22.23
CA ARG A 29 -59.72 -35.35 23.22
C ARG A 29 -58.31 -35.79 22.82
N ARG A 30 -58.15 -37.01 22.27
CA ARG A 30 -56.84 -37.47 21.74
C ARG A 30 -56.40 -36.68 20.50
N GLY A 31 -57.33 -36.34 19.61
CA GLY A 31 -57.07 -35.45 18.48
C GLY A 31 -56.62 -34.05 18.94
N LEU A 32 -57.29 -33.48 19.94
CA LEU A 32 -56.93 -32.17 20.49
C LEU A 32 -55.52 -32.14 21.11
N ILE A 33 -55.16 -33.17 21.90
CA ILE A 33 -53.81 -33.32 22.48
C ILE A 33 -52.75 -33.52 21.38
N SER A 34 -53.07 -34.29 20.34
CA SER A 34 -52.24 -34.48 19.15
C SER A 34 -51.98 -33.15 18.42
N HIS A 35 -53.02 -32.34 18.21
CA HIS A 35 -52.88 -31.03 17.57
C HIS A 35 -52.08 -30.04 18.43
N ILE A 36 -52.26 -30.05 19.75
CA ILE A 36 -51.48 -29.22 20.68
C ILE A 36 -50.00 -29.61 20.65
N ASN A 37 -49.68 -30.91 20.71
CA ASN A 37 -48.30 -31.39 20.66
C ASN A 37 -47.63 -31.07 19.31
N PHE A 38 -48.38 -31.14 18.21
CA PHE A 38 -47.88 -30.74 16.89
C PHE A 38 -47.60 -29.23 16.81
N ALA A 39 -48.51 -28.41 17.34
CA ALA A 39 -48.32 -26.96 17.41
C ALA A 39 -47.10 -26.57 18.27
N ILE A 40 -46.91 -27.22 19.42
CA ILE A 40 -45.73 -27.02 20.28
C ILE A 40 -44.45 -27.42 19.55
N SER A 41 -44.43 -28.59 18.89
CA SER A 41 -43.26 -29.04 18.12
C SER A 41 -42.92 -28.10 16.97
N TYR A 42 -43.93 -27.55 16.29
CA TYR A 42 -43.74 -26.59 15.20
C TYR A 42 -43.18 -25.26 15.69
N VAL A 43 -43.70 -24.73 16.81
CA VAL A 43 -43.19 -23.50 17.43
C VAL A 43 -41.76 -23.68 17.94
N ILE A 44 -41.43 -24.81 18.57
CA ILE A 44 -40.07 -25.14 18.99
C ILE A 44 -39.14 -25.23 17.77
N CYS A 45 -39.57 -25.84 16.67
CA CYS A 45 -38.78 -25.93 15.45
C CYS A 45 -38.48 -24.55 14.87
N ILE A 46 -39.47 -23.65 14.79
CA ILE A 46 -39.28 -22.26 14.33
C ILE A 46 -38.33 -21.49 15.26
N LEU A 47 -38.46 -21.67 16.58
CA LEU A 47 -37.59 -21.03 17.56
C LEU A 47 -36.14 -21.55 17.44
N LEU A 48 -35.95 -22.86 17.30
CA LEU A 48 -34.64 -23.47 17.07
C LEU A 48 -34.04 -23.02 15.73
N GLN A 49 -34.86 -22.87 14.69
CA GLN A 49 -34.43 -22.39 13.37
C GLN A 49 -34.04 -20.90 13.43
N LYS A 50 -34.79 -20.07 14.18
CA LYS A 50 -34.43 -18.67 14.48
C LYS A 50 -33.15 -18.58 15.31
N ILE A 51 -32.99 -19.41 16.34
CA ILE A 51 -31.77 -19.46 17.16
C ILE A 51 -30.59 -19.86 16.29
N TYR A 52 -30.71 -20.94 15.51
CA TYR A 52 -29.67 -21.39 14.59
C TYR A 52 -29.30 -20.32 13.55
N LEU A 53 -30.29 -19.63 12.97
CA LEU A 53 -30.05 -18.54 12.03
C LEU A 53 -29.35 -17.36 12.72
N ASN A 54 -29.75 -16.99 13.94
CA ASN A 54 -29.07 -15.96 14.74
C ASN A 54 -27.64 -16.37 15.10
N THR A 55 -27.40 -17.62 15.49
CA THR A 55 -26.05 -18.13 15.78
C THR A 55 -25.18 -18.17 14.52
N MET A 56 -25.75 -18.49 13.36
CA MET A 56 -25.07 -18.44 12.06
C MET A 56 -24.76 -17.00 11.63
N ILE A 57 -25.67 -16.06 11.84
CA ILE A 57 -25.45 -14.61 11.63
C ILE A 57 -24.36 -14.08 12.59
N GLN A 58 -24.41 -14.47 13.86
CA GLN A 58 -23.36 -14.14 14.83
C GLN A 58 -22.00 -14.78 14.49
N SER A 59 -22.00 -15.98 13.90
CA SER A 59 -20.77 -16.63 13.42
C SER A 59 -20.16 -15.90 12.22
N LYS A 60 -20.98 -15.26 11.37
CA LYS A 60 -20.58 -14.42 10.22
C LYS A 60 -20.22 -12.97 10.59
N ASN A 61 -20.49 -12.54 11.82
CA ASN A 61 -20.20 -11.19 12.33
C ASN A 61 -18.92 -11.16 13.18
N ARG A 62 -17.92 -12.00 12.89
CA ARG A 62 -16.62 -11.87 13.53
C ARG A 62 -15.76 -10.93 12.70
N ILE A 63 -14.99 -10.07 13.39
CA ILE A 63 -14.06 -9.14 12.74
C ILE A 63 -13.10 -9.83 11.77
N ARG A 64 -12.73 -11.09 12.04
CA ARG A 64 -11.91 -11.90 11.15
C ARG A 64 -12.60 -12.12 9.80
N ASP A 65 -13.83 -12.60 9.80
CA ASP A 65 -14.56 -12.94 8.58
C ASP A 65 -14.85 -11.68 7.77
N TRP A 66 -15.06 -10.55 8.46
CA TRP A 66 -15.14 -9.23 7.84
C TRP A 66 -13.83 -8.80 7.18
N THR A 67 -12.67 -8.98 7.83
CA THR A 67 -11.38 -8.70 7.16
C THR A 67 -11.11 -9.64 5.98
N GLU A 68 -11.53 -10.89 6.05
CA GLU A 68 -11.41 -11.86 4.96
C GLU A 68 -12.34 -11.50 3.79
N SER A 69 -13.53 -10.96 4.06
CA SER A 69 -14.44 -10.47 3.00
C SER A 69 -13.92 -9.20 2.31
N LEU A 70 -13.26 -8.30 3.04
CA LEU A 70 -12.57 -7.14 2.46
C LEU A 70 -11.46 -7.59 1.49
N LEU A 71 -10.64 -8.54 1.92
CA LEU A 71 -9.60 -9.13 1.06
C LEU A 71 -10.18 -9.80 -0.19
N ALA A 72 -11.29 -10.54 -0.04
CA ALA A 72 -11.97 -11.17 -1.18
C ALA A 72 -12.48 -10.13 -2.19
N GLY A 73 -12.81 -8.91 -1.73
CA GLY A 73 -13.13 -7.76 -2.58
C GLY A 73 -11.91 -6.99 -3.11
N GLY A 74 -10.68 -7.50 -2.94
CA GLY A 74 -9.45 -6.86 -3.40
C GLY A 74 -8.97 -5.70 -2.51
N ARG A 75 -9.54 -5.54 -1.30
CA ARG A 75 -9.16 -4.47 -0.37
C ARG A 75 -8.19 -4.98 0.68
N TYR A 76 -6.98 -4.42 0.66
CA TYR A 76 -5.92 -4.75 1.63
C TYR A 76 -5.93 -3.87 2.88
N THR A 77 -6.81 -2.88 2.97
CA THR A 77 -6.78 -1.86 4.02
C THR A 77 -8.16 -1.50 4.51
N PHE A 78 -8.23 -1.11 5.79
CA PHE A 78 -9.42 -0.50 6.38
C PHE A 78 -9.03 0.50 7.47
N ILE A 79 -9.94 1.42 7.77
CA ILE A 79 -9.80 2.35 8.89
C ILE A 79 -10.65 1.90 10.07
N LEU A 80 -10.25 2.26 11.29
CA LEU A 80 -10.94 1.85 12.51
C LEU A 80 -12.42 2.25 12.50
N ASP A 81 -12.74 3.42 11.96
CA ASP A 81 -14.13 3.90 11.90
C ASP A 81 -15.00 3.09 10.94
N GLU A 82 -14.42 2.49 9.90
CA GLU A 82 -15.13 1.55 9.02
C GLU A 82 -15.46 0.25 9.75
N ALA A 83 -14.53 -0.23 10.57
CA ALA A 83 -14.76 -1.38 11.43
C ALA A 83 -15.86 -1.07 12.47
N LYS A 84 -15.85 0.12 13.10
CA LYS A 84 -16.92 0.56 14.02
C LYS A 84 -18.29 0.55 13.36
N LYS A 85 -18.40 1.10 12.15
CA LYS A 85 -19.66 1.12 11.37
C LYS A 85 -20.16 -0.29 11.04
N SER A 86 -19.24 -1.23 10.82
CA SER A 86 -19.57 -2.63 10.54
C SER A 86 -19.97 -3.41 11.79
N PHE A 87 -19.63 -2.92 12.98
CA PHE A 87 -19.91 -3.55 14.28
C PHE A 87 -20.49 -2.54 15.28
N PRO A 88 -21.69 -1.97 15.03
CA PRO A 88 -22.25 -0.90 15.85
C PRO A 88 -22.56 -1.32 17.29
N ASP A 89 -22.85 -2.61 17.51
CA ASP A 89 -23.17 -3.17 18.82
C ASP A 89 -21.93 -3.55 19.65
N VAL A 90 -20.72 -3.38 19.09
CA VAL A 90 -19.45 -3.73 19.74
C VAL A 90 -18.75 -2.46 20.22
N SER A 91 -18.40 -2.43 21.50
CA SER A 91 -17.63 -1.31 22.04
C SER A 91 -16.27 -1.17 21.36
N GLU A 92 -15.77 0.07 21.24
CA GLU A 92 -14.49 0.33 20.59
C GLU A 92 -13.32 -0.42 21.26
N ASP A 93 -13.34 -0.57 22.59
CA ASP A 93 -12.30 -1.31 23.31
C ASP A 93 -12.35 -2.81 23.01
N SER A 94 -13.54 -3.40 22.89
CA SER A 94 -13.70 -4.80 22.47
C SER A 94 -13.23 -5.00 21.02
N LEU A 95 -13.49 -4.02 20.14
CA LEU A 95 -13.03 -4.03 18.76
C LEU A 95 -11.50 -3.95 18.68
N ARG A 96 -10.87 -3.04 19.42
CA ARG A 96 -9.41 -2.92 19.52
C ARG A 96 -8.76 -4.17 20.10
N ALA A 97 -9.33 -4.75 21.15
CA ALA A 97 -8.86 -6.02 21.71
C ALA A 97 -8.93 -7.15 20.67
N SER A 98 -9.97 -7.16 19.84
CA SER A 98 -10.13 -8.13 18.76
C SER A 98 -9.12 -7.93 17.62
N LEU A 99 -8.86 -6.68 17.23
CA LEU A 99 -7.81 -6.30 16.28
C LEU A 99 -6.41 -6.66 16.80
N LEU A 100 -6.14 -6.44 18.09
CA LEU A 100 -4.88 -6.83 18.72
C LEU A 100 -4.66 -8.34 18.65
N ARG A 101 -5.69 -9.15 18.92
CA ARG A 101 -5.61 -10.61 18.75
C ARG A 101 -5.38 -11.03 17.29
N LEU A 102 -5.96 -10.32 16.32
CA LEU A 102 -5.70 -10.59 14.90
C LEU A 102 -4.27 -10.17 14.49
N SER A 103 -3.75 -9.09 15.07
CA SER A 103 -2.39 -8.63 14.82
C SER A 103 -1.35 -9.58 15.39
N ALA A 104 -1.57 -10.10 16.61
CA ALA A 104 -0.73 -11.16 17.18
C ALA A 104 -0.73 -12.45 16.33
N LYS A 105 -1.77 -12.68 15.53
CA LYS A 105 -1.87 -13.81 14.58
C LYS A 105 -1.34 -13.47 13.18
N GLY A 106 -0.79 -12.27 12.97
CA GLY A 106 -0.28 -11.82 11.67
C GLY A 106 -1.36 -11.70 10.60
N LYS A 107 -2.62 -11.46 10.97
CA LYS A 107 -3.74 -11.31 10.01
C LYS A 107 -4.03 -9.86 9.65
N VAL A 108 -3.78 -8.94 10.59
CA VAL A 108 -3.87 -7.51 10.37
C VAL A 108 -2.68 -6.82 11.01
N GLN A 109 -2.33 -5.63 10.55
CA GLN A 109 -1.28 -4.84 11.16
C GLN A 109 -1.68 -3.37 11.19
N SER A 110 -1.48 -2.73 12.34
CA SER A 110 -1.62 -1.27 12.44
C SER A 110 -0.37 -0.62 11.84
N VAL A 111 -0.55 0.20 10.80
CA VAL A 111 0.54 0.93 10.12
C VAL A 111 0.58 2.38 10.58
N PHE A 112 -0.59 2.96 10.81
CA PHE A 112 -0.76 4.28 11.38
C PHE A 112 -1.91 4.24 12.38
N ARG A 113 -1.99 5.22 13.28
CA ARG A 113 -3.09 5.27 14.25
C ARG A 113 -4.43 5.26 13.52
N GLY A 114 -5.24 4.22 13.77
CA GLY A 114 -6.55 4.07 13.15
C GLY A 114 -6.54 3.50 11.73
N PHE A 115 -5.38 3.19 11.16
CA PHE A 115 -5.23 2.61 9.82
C PHE A 115 -4.60 1.23 9.89
N TYR A 116 -5.29 0.25 9.32
CA TYR A 116 -4.90 -1.15 9.36
C TYR A 116 -4.73 -1.70 7.95
N ILE A 117 -3.69 -2.52 7.80
CA ILE A 117 -3.49 -3.38 6.64
C ILE A 117 -3.94 -4.80 6.99
N ILE A 118 -4.41 -5.54 6.00
CA ILE A 118 -4.78 -6.95 6.11
C ILE A 118 -3.69 -7.75 5.40
N ILE A 119 -3.15 -8.76 6.09
CA ILE A 119 -2.08 -9.61 5.56
C ILE A 119 -2.73 -10.84 4.90
N PRO A 120 -2.76 -10.92 3.56
CA PRO A 120 -3.38 -12.04 2.88
C PRO A 120 -2.47 -13.28 2.94
N PRO A 121 -2.99 -14.47 2.60
CA PRO A 121 -2.25 -15.72 2.72
C PRO A 121 -0.88 -15.72 2.02
N GLN A 122 -0.76 -15.07 0.85
CA GLN A 122 0.50 -14.99 0.10
C GLN A 122 1.61 -14.25 0.84
N TYR A 123 1.28 -13.32 1.73
CA TYR A 123 2.25 -12.59 2.56
C TYR A 123 2.33 -13.13 4.00
N SER A 124 1.59 -14.19 4.33
CA SER A 124 1.49 -14.69 5.72
C SER A 124 2.81 -15.20 6.30
N LYS A 125 3.68 -15.82 5.49
CA LYS A 125 5.00 -16.29 5.94
C LYS A 125 5.94 -15.15 6.30
N MET A 126 5.94 -14.08 5.50
CA MET A 126 6.76 -12.90 5.75
C MET A 126 6.13 -12.00 6.81
N GLY A 127 4.81 -11.99 6.94
CA GLY A 127 4.06 -11.12 7.85
C GLY A 127 4.04 -9.65 7.42
N VAL A 128 4.60 -9.33 6.25
CA VAL A 128 4.76 -7.96 5.75
C VAL A 128 4.02 -7.81 4.43
N LEU A 129 3.11 -6.84 4.37
CA LEU A 129 2.50 -6.41 3.10
C LEU A 129 3.41 -5.35 2.45
N PRO A 130 3.78 -5.50 1.17
CA PRO A 130 4.53 -4.47 0.45
C PRO A 130 3.81 -3.11 0.45
N PRO A 131 4.51 -1.98 0.70
CA PRO A 131 3.92 -0.64 0.68
C PRO A 131 3.15 -0.29 -0.59
N GLN A 132 3.54 -0.85 -1.74
CA GLN A 132 2.87 -0.69 -3.03
C GLN A 132 1.39 -1.09 -3.02
N LEU A 133 0.97 -1.92 -2.05
CA LEU A 133 -0.39 -2.43 -1.93
C LEU A 133 -1.30 -1.61 -0.99
N PHE A 134 -0.76 -0.62 -0.28
CA PHE A 134 -1.56 0.16 0.67
C PHE A 134 -1.17 1.64 0.76
N LEU A 135 -0.05 2.05 0.18
CA LEU A 135 0.49 3.40 0.38
C LEU A 135 -0.48 4.46 -0.13
N ASP A 136 -1.13 4.25 -1.28
CA ASP A 136 -2.08 5.21 -1.82
C ASP A 136 -3.27 5.42 -0.88
N GLN A 137 -3.82 4.34 -0.33
CA GLN A 137 -4.90 4.39 0.65
C GLN A 137 -4.45 5.05 1.96
N LEU A 138 -3.21 4.78 2.40
CA LEU A 138 -2.64 5.43 3.57
C LEU A 138 -2.51 6.94 3.35
N MET A 139 -1.98 7.38 2.22
CA MET A 139 -1.79 8.81 1.94
C MET A 139 -3.12 9.54 1.75
N LYS A 140 -4.13 8.89 1.17
CA LYS A 140 -5.52 9.38 1.13
C LYS A 140 -6.13 9.51 2.52
N TYR A 141 -5.95 8.51 3.38
CA TYR A 141 -6.42 8.56 4.77
C TYR A 141 -5.78 9.70 5.57
N LEU A 142 -4.50 9.98 5.30
CA LEU A 142 -3.77 11.07 5.92
C LEU A 142 -4.04 12.43 5.26
N GLU A 143 -4.83 12.46 4.19
CA GLU A 143 -5.14 13.64 3.38
C GLU A 143 -3.88 14.37 2.88
N ARG A 144 -2.89 13.59 2.40
CA ARG A 144 -1.61 14.15 1.93
C ARG A 144 -1.32 13.78 0.49
N GLN A 145 -0.91 14.80 -0.26
CA GLN A 145 -0.30 14.58 -1.56
C GLN A 145 1.06 13.92 -1.40
N TYR A 146 1.39 13.04 -2.34
CA TYR A 146 2.63 12.29 -2.30
C TYR A 146 3.12 11.87 -3.68
N TYR A 147 4.39 11.48 -3.73
CA TYR A 147 4.93 10.60 -4.74
C TYR A 147 6.04 9.72 -4.13
N ILE A 148 6.25 8.54 -4.72
CA ILE A 148 7.39 7.67 -4.43
C ILE A 148 8.57 8.14 -5.28
N GLY A 149 9.74 8.32 -4.68
CA GLY A 149 10.94 8.78 -5.38
C GLY A 149 12.18 7.94 -5.08
N LEU A 150 13.35 8.46 -5.48
CA LEU A 150 14.65 7.79 -5.32
C LEU A 150 14.67 6.40 -5.98
N LEU A 151 15.40 5.46 -5.38
CA LEU A 151 15.56 4.10 -5.86
C LEU A 151 14.22 3.39 -6.04
N ASN A 152 13.20 3.68 -5.22
CA ASN A 152 11.88 3.06 -5.33
C ASN A 152 11.15 3.44 -6.62
N ALA A 153 11.35 4.66 -7.13
CA ALA A 153 10.83 5.06 -8.43
C ALA A 153 11.69 4.51 -9.57
N ALA A 154 13.02 4.53 -9.41
CA ALA A 154 13.96 4.05 -10.43
C ALA A 154 13.76 2.57 -10.80
N GLN A 155 13.24 1.75 -9.88
CA GLN A 155 12.85 0.36 -10.17
C GLN A 155 11.84 0.22 -11.32
N TYR A 156 11.02 1.25 -11.57
CA TYR A 156 10.05 1.26 -12.67
C TYR A 156 10.65 1.74 -14.00
N TYR A 157 11.93 2.09 -14.01
CA TYR A 157 12.66 2.67 -15.15
C TYR A 157 13.91 1.86 -15.51
N GLY A 158 13.89 0.54 -15.29
CA GLY A 158 15.00 -0.34 -15.69
C GLY A 158 16.02 -0.67 -14.59
N SER A 159 15.98 0.03 -13.45
CA SER A 159 16.84 -0.29 -12.30
C SER A 159 16.26 -1.41 -11.40
N ALA A 160 15.66 -2.45 -11.97
CA ALA A 160 14.95 -3.50 -11.23
C ALA A 160 15.86 -4.33 -10.30
N HIS A 161 17.15 -4.44 -10.63
CA HIS A 161 18.14 -5.28 -9.94
C HIS A 161 18.45 -4.88 -8.49
N GLN A 162 18.10 -3.65 -8.08
CA GLN A 162 18.39 -3.13 -6.75
C GLN A 162 17.07 -2.90 -6.00
N SER A 163 16.58 -3.92 -5.27
CA SER A 163 15.39 -3.75 -4.41
C SER A 163 15.71 -2.90 -3.18
N PRO A 164 15.14 -1.68 -3.05
CA PRO A 164 15.39 -0.84 -1.90
C PRO A 164 14.75 -1.45 -0.66
N GLN A 165 15.50 -1.47 0.44
CA GLN A 165 15.02 -1.97 1.72
C GLN A 165 14.04 -1.01 2.42
N GLU A 166 13.96 0.23 1.95
CA GLU A 166 13.10 1.29 2.49
C GLU A 166 12.28 1.89 1.34
N THR A 167 11.07 2.34 1.64
CA THR A 167 10.22 3.07 0.69
C THR A 167 10.30 4.56 0.99
N PHE A 168 10.88 5.32 0.07
CA PHE A 168 10.96 6.78 0.17
C PHE A 168 9.74 7.44 -0.44
N VAL A 169 9.00 8.16 0.41
CA VAL A 169 7.76 8.84 0.06
C VAL A 169 7.94 10.33 0.27
N PHE A 170 7.86 11.09 -0.81
CA PHE A 170 7.91 12.54 -0.76
C PHE A 170 6.53 13.09 -0.47
N THR A 171 6.46 14.03 0.47
CA THR A 171 5.22 14.68 0.90
C THR A 171 5.43 16.19 1.00
N GLU A 172 4.35 16.93 1.10
CA GLU A 172 4.40 18.33 1.53
C GLU A 172 4.67 18.46 3.03
N PHE A 173 5.00 19.69 3.45
CA PHE A 173 5.07 20.07 4.87
C PHE A 173 3.67 20.11 5.49
N PRO A 174 3.52 19.92 6.82
CA PRO A 174 4.56 19.67 7.81
C PRO A 174 5.17 18.27 7.73
N SER A 175 6.38 18.12 8.26
CA SER A 175 7.11 16.86 8.22
C SER A 175 6.43 15.75 8.99
N MET A 176 6.50 14.54 8.45
CA MET A 176 5.95 13.33 9.05
C MET A 176 7.04 12.49 9.72
N ARG A 177 6.65 11.77 10.77
CA ARG A 177 7.50 10.73 11.35
C ARG A 177 7.51 9.50 10.45
N ASP A 178 8.69 8.94 10.23
CA ASP A 178 8.86 7.68 9.51
C ASP A 178 8.00 6.56 10.10
N THR A 179 7.44 5.74 9.22
CA THR A 179 6.70 4.54 9.62
C THR A 179 7.66 3.36 9.68
N GLN A 180 7.81 2.78 10.86
CA GLN A 180 8.60 1.58 11.07
C GLN A 180 7.81 0.60 11.94
N THR A 181 7.26 -0.45 11.32
CA THR A 181 6.43 -1.43 12.01
C THR A 181 6.41 -2.76 11.25
N ALA A 182 6.53 -3.88 11.95
CA ALA A 182 6.38 -5.23 11.37
C ALA A 182 7.11 -5.40 10.01
N GLY A 183 8.39 -5.01 9.92
CA GLY A 183 9.19 -5.12 8.70
C GLY A 183 8.92 -4.06 7.61
N ILE A 184 7.88 -3.23 7.75
CA ILE A 184 7.60 -2.08 6.91
C ILE A 184 8.51 -0.92 7.33
N ARG A 185 9.19 -0.31 6.35
CA ARG A 185 10.00 0.91 6.52
C ARG A 185 9.63 1.93 5.46
N ILE A 186 8.84 2.92 5.85
CA ILE A 186 8.49 4.07 4.99
C ILE A 186 9.20 5.30 5.54
N LYS A 187 10.03 5.90 4.70
CA LYS A 187 10.79 7.12 4.98
C LYS A 187 10.10 8.29 4.32
N TYR A 188 9.64 9.25 5.13
CA TYR A 188 9.00 10.44 4.59
C TYR A 188 10.04 11.55 4.35
N VAL A 189 9.96 12.18 3.17
CA VAL A 189 10.82 13.31 2.80
C VAL A 189 9.94 14.50 2.46
N SER A 190 9.94 15.50 3.34
CA SER A 190 9.06 16.67 3.18
C SER A 190 9.73 17.75 2.34
N ARG A 191 9.01 18.22 1.31
CA ARG A 191 9.44 19.27 0.38
C ARG A 191 8.24 19.98 -0.23
N ALA A 192 8.47 21.12 -0.89
CA ALA A 192 7.51 21.60 -1.87
C ALA A 192 7.38 20.57 -3.00
N LEU A 193 6.16 20.10 -3.25
CA LEU A 193 5.90 19.09 -4.27
C LEU A 193 6.09 19.69 -5.67
N PRO A 194 6.67 18.93 -6.61
CA PRO A 194 6.78 19.38 -7.99
C PRO A 194 5.39 19.40 -8.66
N SER A 195 5.31 20.05 -9.83
CA SER A 195 4.11 20.00 -10.67
C SER A 195 3.75 18.55 -11.01
N ASP A 196 2.45 18.25 -11.05
CA ASP A 196 1.91 16.93 -11.41
C ASP A 196 2.39 16.41 -12.77
N LYS A 197 2.85 17.28 -13.69
CA LYS A 197 3.46 16.86 -14.96
C LYS A 197 4.75 16.02 -14.78
N TYR A 198 5.40 16.12 -13.62
CA TYR A 198 6.59 15.33 -13.28
C TYR A 198 6.26 14.11 -12.41
N ILE A 199 4.99 13.84 -12.17
CA ILE A 199 4.52 12.68 -11.38
C ILE A 199 3.78 11.74 -12.32
N ARG A 200 4.22 10.49 -12.40
CA ARG A 200 3.55 9.43 -13.16
C ARG A 200 2.63 8.62 -12.25
N GLN A 201 1.50 8.19 -12.81
CA GLN A 201 0.64 7.19 -12.18
C GLN A 201 0.97 5.83 -12.77
N ILE A 202 1.27 4.86 -11.90
CA ILE A 202 1.48 3.47 -12.27
C ILE A 202 0.37 2.61 -11.68
N LYS A 203 -0.02 1.56 -12.40
CA LYS A 203 -1.00 0.61 -11.90
C LYS A 203 -0.33 -0.34 -10.90
N SER A 204 -0.96 -0.54 -9.75
CA SER A 204 -0.61 -1.57 -8.77
C SER A 204 -1.80 -2.52 -8.56
N GLU A 205 -1.57 -3.65 -7.89
CA GLU A 205 -2.66 -4.59 -7.56
C GLU A 205 -3.74 -3.94 -6.69
N ALA A 206 -3.38 -2.91 -5.91
CA ALA A 206 -4.28 -2.18 -5.02
C ALA A 206 -4.81 -0.86 -5.60
N GLY A 207 -4.57 -0.59 -6.89
CA GLY A 207 -5.05 0.61 -7.58
C GLY A 207 -3.95 1.33 -8.35
N TYR A 208 -3.68 2.58 -8.00
CA TYR A 208 -2.64 3.40 -8.63
C TYR A 208 -1.66 3.91 -7.58
N LEU A 209 -0.38 4.00 -7.96
CA LEU A 209 0.66 4.67 -7.18
C LEU A 209 1.18 5.87 -7.95
N ARG A 210 1.57 6.89 -7.21
CA ARG A 210 2.21 8.10 -7.74
C ARG A 210 3.72 7.96 -7.59
N ILE A 211 4.46 8.01 -8.69
CA ILE A 211 5.94 7.93 -8.70
C ILE A 211 6.54 9.13 -9.42
N SER A 212 7.76 9.52 -9.08
CA SER A 212 8.49 10.55 -9.83
C SER A 212 8.73 10.11 -11.27
N SER A 213 8.61 11.01 -12.25
CA SER A 213 9.02 10.76 -13.64
C SER A 213 10.52 10.42 -13.72
N PRO A 214 11.04 9.87 -14.85
CA PRO A 214 12.46 9.55 -14.93
C PRO A 214 13.38 10.77 -14.70
N ALA A 215 13.08 11.91 -15.33
CA ALA A 215 13.82 13.15 -15.11
C ALA A 215 13.78 13.65 -13.65
N LEU A 216 12.63 13.55 -12.97
CA LEU A 216 12.54 13.90 -11.55
C LEU A 216 13.28 12.88 -10.67
N THR A 217 13.28 11.61 -11.06
CA THR A 217 13.93 10.52 -10.32
C THR A 217 15.44 10.74 -10.27
N ILE A 218 16.09 11.04 -11.38
CA ILE A 218 17.55 11.30 -11.40
C ILE A 218 17.92 12.56 -10.60
N ILE A 219 17.07 13.59 -10.62
CA ILE A 219 17.24 14.78 -9.77
C ILE A 219 17.15 14.40 -8.29
N ASP A 220 16.12 13.66 -7.91
CA ASP A 220 15.93 13.25 -6.52
C ASP A 220 17.07 12.34 -6.05
N LEU A 221 17.54 11.40 -6.88
CA LEU A 221 18.70 10.56 -6.57
C LEU A 221 19.93 11.39 -6.22
N VAL A 222 20.29 12.37 -7.06
CA VAL A 222 21.46 13.23 -6.83
C VAL A 222 21.25 14.20 -5.65
N GLN A 223 20.06 14.78 -5.54
CA GLN A 223 19.72 15.72 -4.47
C GLN A 223 19.75 15.05 -3.09
N TYR A 224 19.25 13.82 -2.99
CA TYR A 224 19.19 13.05 -1.75
C TYR A 224 20.18 11.88 -1.76
N GLN A 225 21.38 12.10 -2.29
CA GLN A 225 22.39 11.04 -2.49
C GLN A 225 22.68 10.19 -1.23
N HIS A 226 22.63 10.80 -0.05
CA HIS A 226 22.83 10.10 1.23
C HIS A 226 21.74 9.07 1.54
N ARG A 227 20.53 9.25 0.99
CA ARG A 227 19.40 8.31 1.09
C ARG A 227 19.40 7.29 -0.05
N ALA A 228 20.03 7.63 -1.18
CA ALA A 228 20.14 6.78 -2.35
C ALA A 228 21.35 5.82 -2.32
N GLY A 229 22.13 5.79 -1.23
CA GLY A 229 23.30 4.92 -1.10
C GLY A 229 24.59 5.49 -1.72
N GLY A 230 24.63 6.79 -2.02
CA GLY A 230 25.81 7.47 -2.54
C GLY A 230 25.93 7.45 -4.07
N ILE A 231 26.97 8.12 -4.57
CA ILE A 231 27.13 8.44 -6.00
C ILE A 231 27.31 7.20 -6.87
N ASN A 232 28.08 6.19 -6.44
CA ASN A 232 28.28 4.97 -7.24
C ASN A 232 26.97 4.21 -7.46
N ARG A 233 26.14 4.11 -6.43
CA ARG A 233 24.82 3.48 -6.56
C ARG A 233 23.92 4.27 -7.47
N ILE A 234 23.95 5.60 -7.40
CA ILE A 234 23.21 6.47 -8.30
C ILE A 234 23.66 6.28 -9.74
N ALA A 235 24.97 6.26 -10.00
CA ALA A 235 25.55 6.04 -11.32
C ALA A 235 25.13 4.68 -11.90
N THR A 236 25.17 3.62 -11.09
CA THR A 236 24.69 2.27 -11.45
C THR A 236 23.21 2.28 -11.85
N VAL A 237 22.36 2.90 -11.03
CA VAL A 237 20.92 3.03 -11.32
C VAL A 237 20.68 3.81 -12.61
N MET A 238 21.40 4.92 -12.81
CA MET A 238 21.27 5.73 -14.01
C MET A 238 21.76 5.00 -15.27
N ALA A 239 22.82 4.20 -15.16
CA ALA A 239 23.29 3.36 -16.27
C ALA A 239 22.21 2.37 -16.70
N GLY A 240 21.62 1.61 -15.75
CA GLY A 240 20.52 0.70 -16.06
C GLY A 240 19.27 1.41 -16.62
N MET A 241 18.97 2.63 -16.16
CA MET A 241 17.90 3.45 -16.76
C MET A 241 18.21 3.85 -18.21
N ALA A 242 19.48 4.13 -18.53
CA ALA A 242 19.89 4.49 -19.88
C ALA A 242 19.90 3.27 -20.82
N GLU A 243 20.33 2.11 -20.33
CA GLU A 243 20.29 0.84 -21.08
C GLU A 243 18.87 0.46 -21.51
N ASP A 244 17.87 0.71 -20.66
CA ASP A 244 16.46 0.45 -20.95
C ASP A 244 15.73 1.61 -21.68
N ASP A 245 16.46 2.64 -22.14
CA ASP A 245 15.92 3.83 -22.81
C ASP A 245 14.84 4.55 -21.97
N GLN A 246 15.02 4.53 -20.64
CA GLN A 246 14.11 5.16 -19.67
C GLN A 246 14.71 6.41 -19.02
N LEU A 247 16.00 6.70 -19.22
CA LEU A 247 16.63 7.91 -18.70
C LEU A 247 16.14 9.15 -19.47
N ASP A 248 15.81 10.22 -18.74
CA ASP A 248 15.29 11.46 -19.34
C ASP A 248 15.95 12.69 -18.71
N VAL A 249 16.28 13.68 -19.55
CA VAL A 249 16.99 14.89 -19.14
C VAL A 249 15.98 15.95 -18.66
N PRO A 250 16.19 16.57 -17.47
CA PRO A 250 15.30 17.60 -16.92
C PRO A 250 15.00 18.73 -17.92
N ASP A 251 13.71 19.02 -18.12
CA ASP A 251 13.27 20.17 -18.91
C ASP A 251 13.57 21.51 -18.19
N GLU A 252 13.32 22.63 -18.87
CA GLU A 252 13.59 23.96 -18.31
C GLU A 252 12.83 24.24 -17.00
N GLY A 253 11.61 23.71 -16.87
CA GLY A 253 10.79 23.88 -15.67
C GLY A 253 11.39 23.17 -14.46
N LEU A 254 11.93 21.95 -14.68
CA LEU A 254 12.53 21.16 -13.61
C LEU A 254 13.90 21.70 -13.25
N ILE A 255 14.68 22.13 -14.24
CA ILE A 255 15.94 22.86 -14.03
C ILE A 255 15.72 24.10 -13.18
N LYS A 256 14.69 24.91 -13.48
CA LYS A 256 14.33 26.09 -12.69
C LYS A 256 13.99 25.77 -11.24
N ALA A 257 13.34 24.63 -11.00
CA ALA A 257 12.95 24.20 -9.65
C ALA A 257 14.08 23.50 -8.88
N THR A 258 15.23 23.25 -9.52
CA THR A 258 16.33 22.46 -8.97
C THR A 258 17.53 23.33 -8.63
N LYS A 259 18.23 23.01 -7.54
CA LYS A 259 19.46 23.70 -7.15
C LYS A 259 20.56 23.45 -8.19
N THR A 260 21.26 24.50 -8.61
CA THR A 260 22.39 24.42 -9.55
C THR A 260 23.42 23.36 -9.14
N SER A 261 23.69 23.21 -7.84
CA SER A 261 24.66 22.21 -7.36
C SER A 261 24.24 20.75 -7.56
N VAL A 262 22.93 20.48 -7.67
CA VAL A 262 22.41 19.15 -8.02
C VAL A 262 22.62 18.90 -9.52
N LEU A 263 22.31 19.90 -10.35
CA LEU A 263 22.48 19.82 -11.80
C LEU A 263 23.95 19.66 -12.21
N GLN A 264 24.86 20.36 -11.53
CA GLN A 264 26.31 20.21 -11.73
C GLN A 264 26.80 18.78 -11.43
N ARG A 265 26.36 18.18 -10.31
CA ARG A 265 26.71 16.79 -9.98
C ARG A 265 26.08 15.79 -10.95
N LEU A 266 24.83 16.03 -11.34
CA LEU A 266 24.15 15.19 -12.34
C LEU A 266 24.93 15.18 -13.65
N GLY A 267 25.36 16.36 -14.11
CA GLY A 267 26.16 16.49 -15.32
C GLY A 267 27.46 15.70 -15.29
N VAL A 268 28.21 15.78 -14.18
CA VAL A 268 29.43 14.96 -13.98
C VAL A 268 29.12 13.46 -14.01
N ILE A 269 28.01 13.03 -13.40
CA ILE A 269 27.61 11.61 -13.41
C ILE A 269 27.28 11.16 -14.84
N LEU A 270 26.50 11.95 -15.60
CA LEU A 270 26.18 11.64 -17.00
C LEU A 270 27.44 11.53 -17.88
N ASP A 271 28.37 12.49 -17.76
CA ASP A 271 29.65 12.43 -18.48
C ASP A 271 30.46 11.19 -18.10
N SER A 272 30.51 10.83 -16.82
CA SER A 272 31.24 9.63 -16.36
C SER A 272 30.65 8.32 -16.87
N LEU A 273 29.35 8.30 -17.21
CA LEU A 273 28.66 7.16 -17.79
C LEU A 273 28.75 7.12 -19.33
N GLY A 274 29.42 8.10 -19.96
CA GLY A 274 29.49 8.21 -21.42
C GLY A 274 28.19 8.71 -22.08
N LEU A 275 27.24 9.22 -21.30
CA LEU A 275 25.95 9.76 -21.75
C LEU A 275 26.12 11.20 -22.26
N ASN A 276 26.93 11.35 -23.30
CA ASN A 276 27.39 12.65 -23.83
C ASN A 276 26.25 13.48 -24.42
N HIS A 277 25.23 12.84 -24.99
CA HIS A 277 24.08 13.55 -25.56
C HIS A 277 23.25 14.20 -24.44
N GLU A 278 22.93 13.42 -23.41
CA GLU A 278 22.15 13.82 -22.26
C GLU A 278 22.86 14.89 -21.43
N SER A 279 24.17 14.69 -21.22
CA SER A 279 25.00 15.67 -20.51
C SER A 279 25.14 16.98 -21.28
N GLY A 280 25.24 16.92 -22.61
CA GLY A 280 25.27 18.09 -23.49
C GLY A 280 23.97 18.89 -23.41
N LEU A 281 22.84 18.21 -23.52
CA LEU A 281 21.51 18.81 -23.41
C LEU A 281 21.27 19.46 -22.04
N LEU A 282 21.71 18.80 -20.97
CA LEU A 282 21.66 19.38 -19.62
C LEU A 282 22.54 20.62 -19.51
N TYR A 283 23.75 20.58 -20.08
CA TYR A 283 24.70 21.69 -20.03
C TYR A 283 24.16 22.93 -20.76
N GLU A 284 23.61 22.76 -21.97
CA GLU A 284 23.00 23.84 -22.75
C GLU A 284 21.86 24.53 -21.97
N ARG A 285 20.93 23.73 -21.45
CA ARG A 285 19.79 24.24 -20.66
C ARG A 285 20.25 24.93 -19.37
N LEU A 286 21.33 24.45 -18.75
CA LEU A 286 21.89 25.07 -17.54
C LEU A 286 22.62 26.39 -17.84
N ALA A 287 23.43 26.42 -18.90
CA ALA A 287 24.27 27.55 -19.27
C ALA A 287 23.45 28.80 -19.62
N ILE A 288 22.30 28.63 -20.28
CA ILE A 288 21.35 29.72 -20.58
C ILE A 288 20.90 30.43 -19.29
N ARG A 289 20.75 29.69 -18.19
CA ARG A 289 20.15 30.17 -16.95
C ARG A 289 21.17 30.61 -15.90
N HIS A 290 22.32 29.97 -15.87
CA HIS A 290 23.34 30.16 -14.83
C HIS A 290 24.72 30.34 -15.48
N PRO A 291 25.00 31.52 -16.07
CA PRO A 291 26.25 31.76 -16.81
C PRO A 291 27.50 31.69 -15.92
N ARG A 292 27.34 31.74 -14.59
CA ARG A 292 28.42 31.57 -13.61
C ARG A 292 28.03 30.56 -12.56
N ILE A 293 28.35 29.29 -12.80
CA ILE A 293 28.18 28.21 -11.84
C ILE A 293 29.29 28.24 -10.79
N GLN A 294 28.93 28.12 -9.51
CA GLN A 294 29.90 28.12 -8.41
C GLN A 294 30.62 26.78 -8.31
N ARG A 295 31.85 26.79 -7.80
CA ARG A 295 32.61 25.56 -7.60
C ARG A 295 32.01 24.75 -6.44
N ILE A 296 31.74 23.47 -6.69
CA ILE A 296 31.22 22.54 -5.67
C ILE A 296 32.04 21.26 -5.63
N ALA A 297 31.86 20.46 -4.57
CA ALA A 297 32.39 19.10 -4.52
C ALA A 297 31.38 18.09 -5.08
N LEU A 298 31.89 17.06 -5.77
CA LEU A 298 31.10 15.93 -6.24
C LEU A 298 30.47 15.19 -5.05
N ASN A 299 31.28 14.77 -4.08
CA ASN A 299 30.83 14.25 -2.79
C ASN A 299 31.00 15.32 -1.69
N PRO A 300 29.90 15.91 -1.16
CA PRO A 300 29.97 16.96 -0.15
C PRO A 300 30.56 16.53 1.19
N SER A 301 30.56 15.23 1.48
CA SER A 301 31.01 14.66 2.76
C SER A 301 32.50 14.30 2.77
N LYS A 302 33.21 14.45 1.65
CA LYS A 302 34.65 14.16 1.53
C LYS A 302 35.49 15.44 1.47
N PRO A 303 36.80 15.37 1.79
CA PRO A 303 37.73 16.49 1.62
C PRO A 303 37.72 17.06 0.20
N LYS A 304 38.10 18.33 0.05
CA LYS A 304 38.03 19.07 -1.23
C LYS A 304 39.41 19.41 -1.80
N GLU A 305 40.45 19.35 -0.99
CA GLU A 305 41.80 19.77 -1.35
C GLU A 305 42.55 18.68 -2.11
N GLY A 306 43.42 19.07 -3.04
CA GLY A 306 44.26 18.15 -3.81
C GLY A 306 43.54 17.40 -4.94
N PHE A 307 42.25 17.63 -5.16
CA PHE A 307 41.48 16.98 -6.24
C PHE A 307 41.37 17.84 -7.49
N HIS A 308 41.37 17.18 -8.65
CA HIS A 308 41.12 17.80 -9.96
C HIS A 308 39.70 18.40 -10.02
N VAL A 309 39.55 19.47 -10.81
CA VAL A 309 38.28 20.16 -11.06
C VAL A 309 37.83 19.93 -12.48
N ASP A 310 36.66 19.33 -12.65
CA ASP A 310 35.94 19.32 -13.93
C ASP A 310 35.52 20.75 -14.28
N LEU A 311 36.07 21.29 -15.36
CA LEU A 311 35.87 22.69 -15.76
C LEU A 311 34.50 22.92 -16.41
N LYS A 312 33.92 21.91 -17.08
CA LYS A 312 32.61 21.99 -17.72
C LYS A 312 31.53 22.23 -16.66
N TRP A 313 31.55 21.44 -15.60
CA TRP A 313 30.56 21.53 -14.52
C TRP A 313 31.03 22.36 -13.32
N ASN A 314 32.29 22.80 -13.30
CA ASN A 314 32.95 23.45 -12.16
C ASN A 314 32.82 22.61 -10.87
N VAL A 315 33.13 21.32 -10.96
CA VAL A 315 32.99 20.35 -9.86
C VAL A 315 34.34 19.75 -9.48
N ILE A 316 34.68 19.78 -8.19
CA ILE A 316 35.84 19.09 -7.62
C ILE A 316 35.52 17.59 -7.56
N ILE A 317 36.29 16.78 -8.29
CA ILE A 317 36.12 15.33 -8.40
C ILE A 317 36.82 14.65 -7.22
N ASN A 318 36.19 14.73 -6.04
CA ASN A 318 36.72 14.19 -4.78
C ASN A 318 36.21 12.78 -4.43
N THR A 319 35.67 12.08 -5.43
CA THR A 319 35.34 10.65 -5.37
C THR A 319 35.37 10.09 -6.78
N THR A 320 35.82 8.85 -6.94
CA THR A 320 35.70 8.11 -8.21
C THR A 320 34.24 7.66 -8.38
N ILE A 321 33.76 7.66 -9.63
CA ILE A 321 32.48 7.09 -10.03
C ILE A 321 32.77 5.76 -10.71
N GLU A 322 32.38 4.67 -10.07
CA GLU A 322 32.55 3.30 -10.56
C GLU A 322 31.18 2.62 -10.50
N PRO A 323 30.41 2.62 -11.61
CA PRO A 323 29.13 1.94 -11.67
C PRO A 323 29.34 0.42 -11.68
N GLU A 324 28.48 -0.31 -10.97
CA GLU A 324 28.39 -1.77 -11.04
C GLU A 324 27.50 -2.13 -12.24
N ILE A 325 28.11 -2.33 -13.41
CA ILE A 325 27.41 -2.70 -14.66
C ILE A 325 27.31 -4.22 -14.75
#